data_AF-A0AAV5CYV2-F1
#
_entry.id   AF-A0AAV5CYV2-F1
#
_cell.length_a   1.000
_cell.length_b   1.000
_cell.length_c   1.000
_cell.angle_alpha   90.00
_cell.angle_beta   90.00
_cell.angle_gamma   90.00
#
_symmetry.space_group_name_H-M   'P 1'
#
loop_
_entity.id
_entity.type
_entity.pdbx_description
1 polymer ?
#
loop_
_entity_poly.entity_id
_entity_poly.type
_entity_poly.pdbx_seq_one_letter_code
_entity_poly.pdbx_strand_id
1 'polypeptide(L)' 'MADAPTRTSIDDFTDDLLELVFLHVPSPTSLVRAAAVCKPWRRLIADARFLRRFHMLHRPAVAGYHFNKPRFCKWEN' A
#
# COMPACT_ATOMS: atom_id res chain seq x y z
N MET A 1 11.44 27.01 -35.49
CA MET A 1 10.13 26.48 -35.08
C MET A 1 10.25 26.09 -33.63
N ALA A 2 9.47 26.72 -32.74
CA ALA A 2 9.61 26.55 -31.30
C ALA A 2 9.19 25.13 -30.88
N ASP A 3 10.03 24.48 -30.08
CA ASP A 3 9.73 23.24 -29.37
C ASP A 3 8.48 23.48 -28.51
N ALA A 4 7.39 22.80 -28.84
CA ALA A 4 6.16 22.88 -28.08
C ALA A 4 6.43 22.35 -26.66
N PRO A 5 5.85 22.92 -25.59
CA PRO A 5 6.15 22.47 -24.24
C PRO A 5 5.77 21.00 -24.12
N THR A 6 6.78 20.13 -24.01
CA THR A 6 6.59 18.72 -23.68
C THR A 6 5.91 18.68 -22.32
N ARG A 7 4.60 18.48 -22.35
CA ARG A 7 3.80 18.29 -21.15
C ARG A 7 4.26 16.97 -20.56
N THR A 8 5.17 17.02 -19.60
CA THR A 8 5.60 15.86 -18.81
C THR A 8 4.37 15.37 -18.04
N SER A 9 3.63 14.45 -18.65
CA SER A 9 2.51 13.79 -17.98
C SER A 9 3.08 12.90 -16.90
N ILE A 10 2.36 12.72 -15.79
CA ILE A 10 2.82 11.80 -14.75
C ILE A 10 2.88 10.35 -15.30
N ASP A 11 2.17 10.08 -16.41
CA ASP A 11 2.25 8.83 -17.17
C ASP A 11 3.60 8.60 -17.88
N ASP A 12 4.46 9.62 -17.96
CA ASP A 12 5.79 9.56 -18.59
C ASP A 12 6.89 9.15 -17.59
N PHE A 13 6.57 9.12 -16.28
CA PHE A 13 7.44 8.49 -15.30
C PHE A 13 7.33 6.97 -15.42
N THR A 14 8.47 6.28 -15.37
CA THR A 14 8.50 4.82 -15.40
C THR A 14 7.75 4.25 -14.20
N ASP A 15 7.09 3.09 -14.39
CA ASP A 15 6.34 2.39 -13.34
C ASP A 15 7.18 2.17 -12.07
N ASP A 16 8.49 1.97 -12.22
CA ASP A 16 9.43 1.83 -11.09
C ASP A 16 9.51 3.09 -10.20
N LEU A 17 9.48 4.28 -10.79
CA LEU A 17 9.51 5.54 -10.02
C LEU A 17 8.19 5.79 -9.30
N LEU A 18 7.06 5.53 -9.96
CA LEU A 18 5.75 5.61 -9.31
C LEU A 18 5.63 4.62 -8.15
N GLU A 19 6.14 3.40 -8.32
CA GLU A 19 6.19 2.39 -7.26
C GLU A 19 6.95 2.92 -6.04
N LEU A 20 8.12 3.56 -6.23
CA LEU A 20 8.88 4.14 -5.12
C LEU A 20 8.11 5.27 -4.41
N VAL A 21 7.44 6.15 -5.16
CA VAL A 21 6.63 7.23 -4.60
C VAL A 21 5.47 6.67 -3.78
N PHE A 22 4.72 5.69 -4.31
CA PHE A 22 3.60 5.09 -3.60
C PHE A 22 4.05 4.27 -2.38
N LEU A 23 5.21 3.62 -2.44
CA LEU A 23 5.80 2.94 -1.27
C LEU A 23 6.16 3.92 -0.15
N HIS A 24 6.48 5.17 -0.47
CA HIS A 24 6.79 6.17 0.55
C HIS A 24 5.56 6.76 1.24
N VAL A 25 4.35 6.56 0.70
CA VAL A 25 3.11 7.07 1.30
C VAL A 25 2.64 6.09 2.38
N PRO A 26 2.71 6.42 3.69
CA PRO A 26 2.44 5.45 4.76
C PRO A 26 0.95 5.14 4.96
N SER A 27 0.05 5.82 4.23
CA SER A 27 -1.39 5.71 4.42
C SER A 27 -2.05 4.82 3.35
N PRO A 28 -2.63 3.67 3.74
CA PRO A 28 -3.44 2.85 2.83
C PRO A 28 -4.59 3.64 2.19
N THR A 29 -5.18 4.60 2.90
CA THR A 29 -6.28 5.43 2.39
C THR A 29 -5.81 6.35 1.26
N SER A 30 -4.63 6.96 1.40
CA SER A 30 -4.03 7.78 0.34
C SER A 30 -3.68 6.95 -0.89
N LEU A 31 -3.21 5.72 -0.67
CA LEU A 31 -2.92 4.77 -1.74
C LEU A 31 -4.18 4.38 -2.52
N VAL A 32 -5.29 4.11 -1.83
CA VAL A 32 -6.60 3.84 -2.47
C VAL A 32 -7.09 5.02 -3.29
N ARG A 33 -6.93 6.25 -2.78
CA ARG A 33 -7.27 7.48 -3.54
C ARG A 33 -6.41 7.62 -4.79
N ALA A 34 -5.11 7.32 -4.72
CA ALA A 34 -4.22 7.36 -5.87
C ALA A 34 -4.65 6.34 -6.95
N ALA A 35 -4.99 5.12 -6.56
CA ALA A 35 -5.52 4.09 -7.47
C ALA A 35 -6.85 4.48 -8.15
N ALA A 36 -7.57 5.45 -7.61
CA ALA A 36 -8.80 5.98 -8.19
C ALA A 36 -8.55 7.03 -9.28
N VAL A 37 -7.37 7.66 -9.33
CA VAL A 37 -7.05 8.77 -10.26
C VAL A 37 -7.01 8.28 -11.71
N CYS A 38 -6.28 7.21 -12.00
CA CYS A 38 -6.16 6.68 -13.36
C CYS A 38 -5.94 5.16 -13.39
N LYS A 39 -6.16 4.57 -14.57
CA LYS A 39 -6.04 3.11 -14.80
C LYS A 39 -4.60 2.60 -14.60
N PRO A 40 -3.53 3.28 -15.06
CA PRO A 40 -2.15 2.84 -14.83
C PRO A 40 -1.80 2.73 -13.35
N TRP A 41 -2.14 3.75 -12.55
CA TRP A 41 -1.84 3.75 -11.11
C TRP A 41 -2.59 2.64 -10.39
N ARG A 42 -3.85 2.39 -10.78
CA ARG A 42 -4.61 1.27 -10.24
C ARG A 42 -3.93 -0.08 -10.49
N ARG A 43 -3.40 -0.30 -11.70
CA ARG A 43 -2.72 -1.55 -12.06
C ARG A 43 -1.45 -1.74 -11.23
N LEU A 44 -0.65 -0.69 -11.10
CA LEU A 44 0.57 -0.69 -10.30
C LEU A 44 0.27 -0.97 -8.82
N ILE A 45 -0.70 -0.25 -8.24
CA ILE A 45 -1.05 -0.38 -6.82
C ILE A 45 -1.70 -1.74 -6.50
N ALA A 46 -2.48 -2.31 -7.43
CA ALA A 46 -3.10 -3.61 -7.27
C ALA A 46 -2.12 -4.78 -7.50
N ASP A 47 -0.89 -4.51 -7.92
CA ASP A 47 0.12 -5.54 -8.15
C ASP A 47 0.54 -6.22 -6.83
N ALA A 48 0.64 -7.55 -6.87
CA ALA A 48 0.95 -8.34 -5.69
C ALA A 48 2.37 -8.10 -5.15
N ARG A 49 3.34 -7.77 -6.01
CA ARG A 49 4.72 -7.42 -5.60
C ARG A 49 4.72 -6.07 -4.90
N PHE A 50 3.98 -5.09 -5.43
CA PHE A 50 3.81 -3.78 -4.81
C PHE A 50 3.19 -3.92 -3.41
N LEU A 51 2.04 -4.59 -3.29
CA LEU A 51 1.34 -4.75 -2.00
C LEU A 51 2.18 -5.50 -0.96
N ARG A 52 2.97 -6.51 -1.39
CA ARG A 52 3.89 -7.23 -0.50
C ARG A 52 4.96 -6.29 0.06
N ARG A 53 5.56 -5.44 -0.77
CA ARG A 53 6.57 -4.45 -0.35
C ARG A 53 5.94 -3.40 0.56
N PHE A 54 4.78 -2.88 0.20
CA PHE A 54 4.03 -1.93 1.00
C PHE A 54 3.72 -2.49 2.40
N HIS A 55 3.21 -3.72 2.48
CA HIS A 55 2.96 -4.39 3.75
C HIS A 55 4.23 -4.67 4.55
N MET A 56 5.35 -5.00 3.92
CA MET A 56 6.62 -5.19 4.64
C MET A 56 7.13 -3.89 5.25
N LEU A 57 7.03 -2.78 4.52
CA LEU A 57 7.52 -1.47 4.96
C LEU A 57 6.60 -0.82 6.00
N HIS A 58 5.28 -0.98 5.85
CA HIS A 58 4.27 -0.31 6.67
C HIS A 58 3.55 -1.26 7.64
N ARG A 59 4.03 -2.49 7.84
CA ARG A 59 3.42 -3.42 8.80
C ARG A 59 3.38 -2.72 10.16
N PRO A 60 2.20 -2.40 10.72
CA PRO A 60 2.16 -2.03 12.11
C PRO A 60 2.64 -3.25 12.88
N ALA A 61 3.58 -3.08 13.81
CA ALA A 61 4.01 -4.15 14.69
C ALA A 61 2.85 -4.54 15.63
N VAL A 62 1.82 -5.19 15.11
CA VAL A 62 0.77 -5.82 15.89
C VAL A 62 1.31 -7.17 16.36
N ALA A 63 2.17 -7.11 17.38
CA ALA A 63 2.36 -8.23 18.29
C ALA A 63 1.09 -8.33 19.14
N GLY A 64 0.05 -8.96 18.60
CA GLY A 64 -1.15 -9.29 19.36
C GLY A 64 -0.81 -10.35 20.39
N TYR A 65 -0.65 -9.95 21.66
CA TYR A 65 -0.64 -10.88 22.77
C TYR A 65 -2.05 -11.46 22.91
N HIS A 66 -2.31 -12.61 22.28
CA HIS A 66 -3.54 -13.34 22.46
C HIS A 66 -3.58 -13.88 23.90
N PHE A 67 -4.21 -13.16 24.82
CA PHE A 67 -4.62 -13.73 26.10
C PHE A 67 -5.72 -14.77 25.84
N ASN A 68 -5.31 -16.01 25.59
CA ASN A 68 -6.18 -17.16 25.75
C ASN A 68 -6.53 -17.27 27.24
N LYS A 69 -7.65 -16.67 27.66
CA LYS A 69 -8.24 -16.98 28.96
C LYS A 69 -8.76 -18.42 28.85
N PRO A 70 -8.19 -19.42 29.56
CA PRO A 70 -8.84 -20.72 29.62
C PRO A 70 -10.22 -20.50 30.23
N ARG A 71 -11.26 -20.70 29.41
CA ARG A 71 -12.61 -20.78 29.94
C ARG A 71 -12.70 -22.09 30.71
N PHE A 72 -13.42 -22.01 31.83
CA PHE A 72 -13.86 -23.10 32.70
C PHE A 72 -12.88 -23.47 33.83
N CYS A 73 -12.93 -22.67 34.90
CA CYS A 73 -13.09 -23.27 36.22
C CYS A 73 -14.43 -24.01 36.20
N LYS A 74 -14.39 -25.35 36.14
CA LYS A 74 -15.50 -26.16 36.62
C LYS A 74 -15.00 -26.76 37.93
N TRP A 75 -15.57 -26.27 39.02
CA TRP A 75 -15.48 -26.86 40.35
C TRP A 75 -16.14 -28.25 40.26
N GLU A 76 -15.50 -29.28 40.78
CA GLU A 76 -16.18 -30.53 41.07
C GLU A 76 -15.66 -31.03 42.43
N ASN A 77 -16.63 -31.15 43.34
CA ASN A 77 -16.53 -31.83 44.63
C ASN A 77 -16.43 -33.34 44.42
#